data_AF-A0A3N5UA90-F1
#
_entry.id   AF-A0A3N5UA90-F1
#
_cell.length_a   1.000
_cell.length_b   1.000
_cell.length_c   1.000
_cell.angle_alpha   90.00
_cell.angle_beta   90.00
_cell.angle_gamma   90.00
#
_symmetry.space_group_name_H-M   'P 1'
#
loop_
_entity.id
_entity.type
_entity.pdbx_description
1 polymer ?
#
loop_
_entity_poly.entity_id
_entity_poly.type
_entity_poly.pdbx_seq_one_letter_code
_entity_poly.pdbx_strand_id
1 'polypeptide(L)'
;MKQTNIGNLAIIALVVLNVIVWLVFPPVYDGDPNFLRQYAGEVIGSNNIVLMACSLFLSTRPKWAEKYFGGLDKMYMTHRRTGTAAFLLIFAHVLTVPISTTGWLLGNYLAVIAFTGIVSIVLITLAPRIPFLNRLAGNDYEDWKKLKRWIGIFFILGFIHSLTIDAL
;
A
#
# COMPACT_ATOMS: atom_id res chain seq x y z
N MET A 1 -0.39 21.78 24.28
CA MET A 1 -0.94 21.75 22.90
C MET A 1 -2.04 20.71 22.83
N LYS A 2 -3.24 21.06 22.37
CA LYS A 2 -4.39 20.13 22.28
C LYS A 2 -4.03 19.01 21.29
N GLN A 3 -4.00 17.76 21.74
CA GLN A 3 -3.69 16.62 20.88
C GLN A 3 -4.86 16.39 19.92
N THR A 4 -4.70 16.75 18.64
CA THR A 4 -5.75 16.55 17.63
C THR A 4 -5.50 15.26 16.85
N ASN A 5 -6.57 14.54 16.52
CA ASN A 5 -6.53 13.33 15.67
C ASN A 5 -6.94 13.61 14.21
N ILE A 6 -6.87 14.88 13.80
CA ILE A 6 -7.35 15.35 12.49
C ILE A 6 -6.64 14.63 11.35
N GLY A 7 -5.33 14.37 11.47
CA GLY A 7 -4.56 13.65 10.47
C GLY A 7 -5.06 12.21 10.26
N ASN A 8 -5.48 11.53 11.32
CA ASN A 8 -6.06 10.18 11.21
C ASN A 8 -7.43 10.22 10.51
N LEU A 9 -8.27 11.20 10.87
CA LEU A 9 -9.56 11.41 10.24
C LEU A 9 -9.41 11.76 8.75
N ALA A 10 -8.40 12.56 8.39
CA ALA A 10 -8.12 12.89 6.99
C ALA A 10 -7.76 11.64 6.17
N ILE A 11 -6.90 10.75 6.70
CA ILE A 11 -6.56 9.49 6.01
C ILE A 11 -7.80 8.59 5.86
N ILE A 12 -8.62 8.47 6.91
CA ILE A 12 -9.89 7.71 6.84
C ILE A 12 -10.82 8.33 5.79
N ALA A 13 -10.93 9.66 5.78
CA ALA A 13 -11.75 10.37 4.82
C ALA A 13 -11.26 10.15 3.38
N LEU A 14 -9.96 10.10 3.11
CA LEU A 14 -9.42 9.79 1.78
C LEU A 14 -9.79 8.38 1.32
N VAL A 15 -9.71 7.39 2.21
CA VAL A 15 -10.13 6.00 1.91
C VAL A 15 -11.63 5.93 1.65
N VAL A 16 -12.45 6.50 2.53
CA VAL A 16 -13.91 6.53 2.37
C VAL A 16 -14.31 7.29 1.11
N LEU A 17 -13.68 8.43 0.83
CA LEU A 17 -13.93 9.21 -0.38
C LEU A 17 -13.60 8.40 -1.63
N ASN A 18 -12.48 7.69 -1.66
CA ASN A 18 -12.12 6.84 -2.80
C ASN A 18 -13.18 5.75 -3.03
N VAL A 19 -13.65 5.09 -1.97
CA VAL A 19 -14.75 4.11 -2.08
C VAL A 19 -16.03 4.76 -2.59
N ILE A 20 -16.38 5.96 -2.10
CA ILE A 20 -17.56 6.69 -2.58
C ILE A 20 -17.42 7.02 -4.08
N VAL A 21 -16.24 7.44 -4.54
CA VAL A 21 -15.99 7.72 -5.96
C VAL A 21 -16.29 6.49 -6.82
N TRP A 22 -15.82 5.31 -6.42
CA TRP A 22 -16.13 4.06 -7.13
C TRP A 22 -17.62 3.71 -7.12
N LEU A 23 -18.33 3.97 -6.01
CA LEU A 23 -19.77 3.69 -5.93
C LEU A 23 -20.62 4.68 -6.73
N VAL A 24 -20.20 5.94 -6.83
CA VAL A 24 -20.92 6.99 -7.57
C VAL A 24 -20.61 6.91 -9.07
N PHE A 25 -19.39 6.51 -9.41
CA PHE A 25 -18.91 6.36 -10.79
C PHE A 25 -18.45 4.90 -11.02
N PRO A 26 -19.36 3.92 -10.94
CA PRO A 26 -18.99 2.53 -11.17
C PRO A 26 -18.67 2.31 -12.67
N PRO A 27 -17.75 1.38 -12.99
CA PRO A 27 -17.50 1.00 -14.37
C PRO A 27 -18.75 0.34 -14.98
N VAL A 28 -18.83 0.37 -16.31
CA VAL A 28 -19.97 -0.17 -17.04
C VAL A 28 -19.84 -1.69 -17.12
N TYR A 29 -20.89 -2.42 -16.72
CA TYR A 29 -20.92 -3.86 -16.88
C TYR A 29 -20.88 -4.25 -18.36
N ASP A 30 -19.85 -5.00 -18.74
CA ASP A 30 -19.52 -5.39 -20.11
C ASP A 30 -19.92 -6.84 -20.44
N GLY A 31 -20.45 -7.58 -19.47
CA GLY A 31 -20.80 -9.00 -19.62
C GLY A 31 -19.70 -9.97 -19.19
N ASP A 32 -18.53 -9.52 -18.74
CA ASP A 32 -17.48 -10.41 -18.23
C ASP A 32 -17.95 -11.10 -16.94
N PRO A 33 -17.91 -12.45 -16.85
CA PRO A 33 -18.23 -13.17 -15.61
C PRO A 33 -17.33 -12.78 -14.42
N ASN A 34 -16.15 -12.21 -14.67
CA ASN A 34 -15.22 -11.74 -13.66
C ASN A 34 -15.40 -10.27 -13.26
N PHE A 35 -16.32 -9.53 -13.89
CA PHE A 35 -16.51 -8.10 -13.67
C PHE A 35 -16.54 -7.72 -12.19
N LEU A 36 -17.34 -8.41 -11.35
CA LEU A 36 -17.44 -8.12 -9.92
C LEU A 36 -16.12 -8.33 -9.17
N ARG A 37 -15.35 -9.35 -9.56
CA ARG A 37 -14.03 -9.63 -8.97
C ARG A 37 -13.01 -8.59 -9.38
N GLN A 38 -12.98 -8.22 -10.65
CA GLN A 38 -12.09 -7.18 -11.13
C GLN A 38 -12.44 -5.83 -10.49
N TYR A 39 -13.72 -5.45 -10.45
CA TYR A 39 -14.22 -4.24 -9.80
C TYR A 39 -13.83 -4.17 -8.33
N ALA A 40 -14.08 -5.24 -7.56
CA ALA A 40 -13.65 -5.31 -6.16
C ALA A 40 -12.12 -5.22 -6.04
N GLY A 41 -11.39 -5.88 -6.94
CA GLY A 41 -9.94 -5.84 -7.01
C GLY A 41 -9.38 -4.43 -7.25
N GLU A 42 -9.98 -3.66 -8.17
CA GLU A 42 -9.59 -2.28 -8.49
C GLU A 42 -9.92 -1.30 -7.35
N VAL A 43 -11.07 -1.47 -6.68
CA VAL A 43 -11.41 -0.70 -5.45
C VAL A 43 -10.40 -0.97 -4.33
N ILE A 44 -10.03 -2.23 -4.10
CA ILE A 44 -9.04 -2.61 -3.09
C ILE A 44 -7.65 -2.07 -3.47
N GLY A 45 -7.26 -2.23 -4.74
CA GLY A 45 -5.96 -1.80 -5.26
C GLY A 45 -5.76 -0.28 -5.19
N SER A 46 -6.78 0.49 -5.57
CA SER A 46 -6.75 1.96 -5.47
C SER A 46 -6.68 2.45 -4.01
N ASN A 47 -7.44 1.85 -3.08
CA ASN A 47 -7.31 2.15 -1.66
C ASN A 47 -5.94 1.76 -1.08
N ASN A 48 -5.34 0.67 -1.56
CA ASN A 48 -3.97 0.32 -1.22
C ASN A 48 -2.99 1.43 -1.63
N ILE A 49 -3.09 1.97 -2.87
CA ILE A 49 -2.25 3.09 -3.32
C ILE A 49 -2.42 4.33 -2.43
N VAL A 50 -3.65 4.69 -2.05
CA VAL A 50 -3.93 5.81 -1.13
C VAL A 50 -3.21 5.62 0.21
N LEU A 51 -3.34 4.44 0.82
CA LEU A 51 -2.73 4.15 2.12
C LEU A 51 -1.21 4.04 2.03
N MET A 52 -0.65 3.49 0.95
CA MET A 52 0.79 3.47 0.70
C MET A 52 1.35 4.88 0.56
N ALA A 53 0.69 5.74 -0.22
CA ALA A 53 1.08 7.14 -0.40
C ALA A 53 1.07 7.90 0.93
N CYS A 54 0.01 7.74 1.73
CA CYS A 54 -0.06 8.32 3.07
C CYS A 54 1.07 7.80 3.97
N SER A 55 1.31 6.49 3.98
CA SER A 55 2.38 5.87 4.77
C SER A 55 3.77 6.40 4.38
N LEU A 56 4.06 6.50 3.08
CA LEU A 56 5.32 7.04 2.57
C LEU A 56 5.47 8.52 2.92
N PHE A 57 4.43 9.32 2.76
CA PHE A 57 4.42 10.71 3.19
C PHE A 57 4.77 10.86 4.68
N LEU A 58 4.11 10.09 5.57
CA LEU A 58 4.40 10.12 7.01
C LEU A 58 5.83 9.67 7.34
N SER A 59 6.44 8.81 6.52
CA SER A 59 7.83 8.36 6.70
C SER A 59 8.85 9.48 6.50
N THR A 60 8.49 10.56 5.80
CA THR A 60 9.33 11.74 5.63
C THR A 60 9.42 12.61 6.90
N ARG A 61 8.53 12.37 7.87
CA ARG A 61 8.45 13.07 9.16
C ARG A 61 8.36 14.59 9.02
N PRO A 62 7.35 15.10 8.30
CA PRO A 62 7.20 16.54 8.11
C PRO A 62 6.81 17.21 9.43
N LYS A 63 7.69 18.06 9.97
CA LYS A 63 7.50 18.74 11.27
C LYS A 63 6.17 19.49 11.37
N TRP A 64 5.72 20.09 10.27
CA TRP A 64 4.46 20.85 10.23
C TRP A 64 3.22 19.96 10.41
N ALA A 65 3.31 18.67 10.06
CA ALA A 65 2.18 17.75 10.12
C ALA A 65 2.01 17.11 11.51
N GLU A 66 3.07 17.05 12.32
CA GLU A 66 3.11 16.40 13.64
C GLU A 66 1.94 16.83 14.54
N LYS A 67 1.60 18.13 14.52
CA LYS A 67 0.50 18.69 15.32
C LYS A 67 -0.86 18.06 14.99
N TYR A 68 -1.10 17.65 13.74
CA TYR A 68 -2.37 17.07 13.30
C TYR A 68 -2.55 15.61 13.70
N PHE A 69 -1.47 14.92 14.05
CA PHE A 69 -1.49 13.54 14.55
C PHE A 69 -1.40 13.46 16.08
N GLY A 70 -1.25 14.61 16.74
CA GLY A 70 -1.12 14.70 18.20
C GLY A 70 0.30 14.45 18.71
N GLY A 71 1.31 14.70 17.87
CA GLY A 71 2.73 14.57 18.19
C GLY A 71 3.46 13.57 17.29
N LEU A 72 4.79 13.63 17.30
CA LEU A 72 5.67 12.79 16.49
C LEU A 72 5.44 11.28 16.74
N ASP A 73 5.34 10.87 18.00
CA ASP A 73 5.15 9.45 18.36
C ASP A 73 3.84 8.88 17.82
N LYS A 74 2.75 9.66 17.93
CA LYS A 74 1.44 9.26 17.39
C LYS A 74 1.46 9.23 15.86
N MET A 75 2.17 10.16 15.22
CA MET A 75 2.37 10.13 13.77
C MET A 75 3.09 8.84 13.32
N TYR A 76 4.09 8.37 14.07
CA TYR A 76 4.74 7.08 13.81
C TYR A 76 3.80 5.89 14.03
N MET A 77 2.93 5.94 15.04
CA MET A 77 1.90 4.92 15.22
C MET A 77 0.96 4.87 14.01
N THR A 78 0.54 6.04 13.50
CA THR A 78 -0.29 6.13 12.29
C THR A 78 0.44 5.57 11.08
N HIS A 79 1.70 5.96 10.84
CA HIS A 79 2.54 5.39 9.77
C HIS A 79 2.59 3.86 9.84
N ARG A 80 2.81 3.30 11.03
CA ARG A 80 2.82 1.83 11.22
C ARG A 80 1.47 1.23 10.87
N ARG A 81 0.37 1.80 11.34
CA ARG A 81 -1.00 1.30 11.07
C ARG A 81 -1.33 1.38 9.58
N THR A 82 -1.08 2.51 8.91
CA THR A 82 -1.33 2.68 7.48
C THR A 82 -0.45 1.79 6.63
N GLY A 83 0.83 1.64 7.00
CA GLY A 83 1.75 0.72 6.32
C GLY A 83 1.33 -0.74 6.47
N THR A 84 0.88 -1.16 7.66
CA THR A 84 0.33 -2.52 7.85
C THR A 84 -0.97 -2.71 7.09
N ALA A 85 -1.89 -1.74 7.09
CA ALA A 85 -3.14 -1.82 6.34
C ALA A 85 -2.89 -1.95 4.83
N ALA A 86 -2.02 -1.11 4.25
CA ALA A 86 -1.60 -1.22 2.86
C ALA A 86 -0.96 -2.59 2.56
N PHE A 87 -0.03 -3.03 3.40
CA PHE A 87 0.57 -4.36 3.24
C PHE A 87 -0.44 -5.50 3.28
N LEU A 88 -1.52 -5.41 4.04
CA LEU A 88 -2.58 -6.44 4.02
C LEU A 88 -3.48 -6.30 2.80
N LEU A 89 -3.81 -5.06 2.39
CA LEU A 89 -4.66 -4.80 1.22
C LEU A 89 -4.01 -5.23 -0.09
N ILE A 90 -2.68 -5.19 -0.22
CA ILE A 90 -2.03 -5.71 -1.44
C ILE A 90 -2.26 -7.22 -1.61
N PHE A 91 -2.32 -8.01 -0.53
CA PHE A 91 -2.71 -9.43 -0.63
C PHE A 91 -4.18 -9.57 -0.97
N ALA A 92 -5.05 -8.79 -0.33
CA ALA A 92 -6.48 -8.80 -0.65
C ALA A 92 -6.71 -8.47 -2.14
N HIS A 93 -5.99 -7.49 -2.67
CA HIS A 93 -6.03 -7.12 -4.08
C HIS A 93 -5.63 -8.29 -4.99
N VAL A 94 -4.44 -8.87 -4.77
CA VAL A 94 -3.92 -9.98 -5.59
C VAL A 94 -4.83 -11.22 -5.53
N LEU A 95 -5.44 -11.51 -4.37
CA LEU A 95 -6.35 -12.64 -4.22
C LEU A 95 -7.73 -12.39 -4.86
N THR A 96 -8.10 -11.13 -5.09
CA THR A 96 -9.42 -10.77 -5.62
C THR A 96 -9.39 -10.63 -7.15
N VAL A 97 -8.38 -9.95 -7.70
CA VAL A 97 -8.22 -9.70 -9.13
C VAL A 97 -8.07 -11.02 -9.91
N PRO A 98 -8.74 -11.17 -11.07
CA PRO A 98 -8.49 -12.29 -11.98
C PRO A 98 -7.05 -12.28 -12.50
N ILE A 99 -6.31 -13.38 -12.31
CA ILE A 99 -4.92 -13.50 -12.77
C ILE A 99 -4.88 -14.35 -14.04
N SER A 100 -4.32 -13.81 -15.12
CA SER A 100 -4.00 -14.53 -16.36
C SER A 100 -2.52 -14.92 -16.41
N THR A 101 -2.20 -16.05 -17.04
CA THR A 101 -0.82 -16.49 -17.31
C THR A 101 -0.33 -16.12 -18.71
N THR A 102 -1.19 -15.53 -19.54
CA THR A 102 -0.88 -15.12 -20.92
C THR A 102 -1.35 -13.69 -21.19
N GLY A 103 -0.85 -13.06 -22.26
CA GLY A 103 -1.30 -11.73 -22.69
C GLY A 103 -0.92 -10.58 -21.75
N TRP A 104 0.22 -10.69 -21.05
CA TRP A 104 0.63 -9.66 -20.10
C TRP A 104 0.96 -8.33 -20.77
N LEU A 105 0.42 -7.26 -20.19
CA LEU A 105 0.81 -5.89 -20.46
C LEU A 105 1.99 -5.48 -19.57
N LEU A 106 2.57 -4.31 -19.84
CA LEU A 106 3.61 -3.70 -19.01
C LEU A 106 3.18 -3.69 -17.53
N GLY A 107 1.93 -3.31 -17.26
CA GLY A 107 1.38 -3.28 -15.91
C GLY A 107 1.52 -4.59 -15.16
N ASN A 108 1.28 -5.75 -15.79
CA ASN A 108 1.38 -7.05 -15.12
C ASN A 108 2.81 -7.34 -14.63
N TYR A 109 3.81 -7.09 -15.47
CA TYR A 109 5.23 -7.27 -15.09
C TYR A 109 5.62 -6.34 -13.93
N LEU A 110 5.17 -5.09 -13.99
CA LEU A 110 5.42 -4.11 -12.93
C LEU A 110 4.76 -4.51 -11.60
N ALA A 111 3.54 -5.07 -11.64
CA ALA A 111 2.85 -5.58 -10.45
C ALA A 111 3.66 -6.71 -9.77
N VAL A 112 4.16 -7.67 -10.55
CA VAL A 112 4.95 -8.79 -10.00
C VAL A 112 6.23 -8.28 -9.35
N ILE A 113 6.96 -7.38 -9.99
CA ILE A 113 8.19 -6.79 -9.44
C ILE A 113 7.88 -5.99 -8.17
N ALA A 114 6.83 -5.15 -8.19
CA ALA A 114 6.42 -4.35 -7.04
C ALA A 114 6.01 -5.24 -5.85
N PHE A 115 5.15 -6.23 -6.08
CA PHE A 115 4.64 -7.12 -5.05
C PHE A 115 5.77 -7.95 -4.42
N THR A 116 6.57 -8.63 -5.24
CA THR A 116 7.68 -9.47 -4.74
C THR A 116 8.73 -8.64 -3.99
N GLY A 117 9.04 -7.44 -4.47
CA GLY A 117 9.94 -6.51 -3.80
C GLY A 117 9.44 -6.05 -2.43
N ILE A 118 8.17 -5.62 -2.35
CA ILE A 118 7.54 -5.21 -1.07
C ILE A 118 7.50 -6.38 -0.10
N VAL A 119 7.02 -7.55 -0.54
CA VAL A 119 6.93 -8.75 0.31
C VAL A 119 8.30 -9.14 0.83
N SER A 120 9.33 -9.17 -0.02
CA SER A 120 10.69 -9.53 0.39
C SER A 120 11.23 -8.58 1.47
N ILE A 121 11.10 -7.26 1.29
CA ILE A 121 11.54 -6.28 2.29
C ILE A 121 10.78 -6.44 3.61
N VAL A 122 9.47 -6.66 3.55
CA VAL A 122 8.64 -6.83 4.76
C VAL A 122 8.99 -8.13 5.47
N LEU A 123 9.21 -9.23 4.76
CA LEU A 123 9.62 -10.51 5.37
C LEU A 123 10.99 -10.38 6.05
N ILE A 124 11.97 -9.74 5.41
CA ILE A 124 13.27 -9.44 6.05
C ILE A 124 13.09 -8.56 7.28
N THR A 125 12.17 -7.58 7.23
CA THR A 125 11.84 -6.73 8.38
C THR A 125 11.19 -7.51 9.54
N LEU A 126 10.46 -8.59 9.24
CA LEU A 126 9.81 -9.45 10.23
C LEU A 126 10.73 -10.56 10.74
N ALA A 127 11.77 -10.93 9.99
CA ALA A 127 12.69 -12.02 10.31
C ALA A 127 13.30 -11.95 11.73
N PRO A 128 13.74 -10.79 12.26
CA PRO A 128 14.24 -10.69 13.64
C PRO A 128 13.20 -11.07 14.71
N ARG A 129 11.91 -10.99 14.40
CA ARG A 129 10.82 -11.33 15.34
C ARG A 129 10.52 -12.82 15.36
N ILE A 130 11.12 -13.59 14.47
CA ILE A 130 10.89 -15.01 14.30
C ILE A 130 12.17 -15.75 14.72
N PRO A 131 12.14 -16.59 15.79
CA PRO A 131 13.34 -17.16 16.40
C PRO A 131 14.30 -17.85 15.42
N PHE A 132 13.78 -18.52 14.38
CA PHE A 132 14.59 -19.24 13.40
C PHE A 132 15.08 -18.39 12.21
N LEU A 133 14.46 -17.22 11.95
CA LEU A 133 14.84 -16.32 10.84
C LEU A 133 15.72 -15.16 11.30
N ASN A 134 15.91 -14.97 12.60
CA ASN A 134 16.70 -13.86 13.15
C ASN A 134 18.14 -13.82 12.59
N ARG A 135 18.73 -14.98 12.27
CA ARG A 135 20.07 -15.09 11.66
C ARG A 135 20.17 -14.56 10.22
N LEU A 136 19.04 -14.42 9.53
CA LEU A 136 18.99 -13.93 8.15
C LEU A 136 18.90 -12.40 8.07
N ALA A 137 18.54 -11.74 9.16
CA ALA A 137 18.45 -10.29 9.22
C ALA A 137 19.81 -9.71 9.60
N GLY A 138 20.30 -8.76 8.79
CA GLY A 138 21.51 -8.01 9.11
C GLY A 138 21.37 -7.27 10.45
N ASN A 139 22.46 -7.23 11.23
CA ASN A 139 22.44 -6.75 12.60
C ASN A 139 22.39 -5.21 12.74
N ASP A 140 22.57 -4.43 11.66
CA ASP A 140 22.63 -2.96 11.75
C ASP A 140 21.30 -2.27 11.39
N TYR A 141 20.88 -1.37 12.27
CA TYR A 141 19.73 -0.49 12.09
C TYR A 141 19.85 0.38 10.82
N GLU A 142 21.04 0.86 10.48
CA GLU A 142 21.21 1.69 9.28
C GLU A 142 21.02 0.89 7.98
N ASP A 143 21.39 -0.39 7.96
CA ASP A 143 21.14 -1.25 6.80
C ASP A 143 19.67 -1.60 6.64
N TRP A 144 18.96 -1.87 7.76
CA TRP A 144 17.51 -2.01 7.76
C TRP A 144 16.80 -0.76 7.20
N LYS A 145 17.28 0.42 7.56
CA LYS A 145 16.75 1.70 7.10
C LYS A 145 17.03 1.92 5.62
N LYS A 146 18.23 1.60 5.12
CA LYS A 146 18.57 1.64 3.69
C LYS A 146 17.68 0.68 2.90
N LEU A 147 17.48 -0.55 3.38
CA LEU A 147 16.61 -1.54 2.75
C LEU A 147 15.18 -1.01 2.58
N LYS A 148 14.61 -0.41 3.64
CA LYS A 148 13.24 0.12 3.59
C LYS A 148 13.04 1.30 2.65
N ARG A 149 14.08 2.06 2.32
CA ARG A 149 13.98 3.16 1.34
C ARG A 149 13.55 2.67 -0.04
N TRP A 150 13.86 1.43 -0.40
CA TRP A 150 13.47 0.82 -1.67
C TRP A 150 11.95 0.61 -1.81
N ILE A 151 11.18 0.62 -0.72
CA ILE A 151 9.70 0.55 -0.78
C ILE A 151 9.12 1.67 -1.65
N GLY A 152 9.75 2.85 -1.67
CA GLY A 152 9.31 3.96 -2.52
C GLY A 152 9.37 3.64 -4.02
N ILE A 153 10.39 2.90 -4.46
CA ILE A 153 10.52 2.46 -5.86
C ILE A 153 9.41 1.46 -6.19
N PHE A 154 9.17 0.46 -5.34
CA PHE A 154 8.08 -0.50 -5.58
C PHE A 154 6.70 0.15 -5.54
N PHE A 155 6.49 1.19 -4.74
CA PHE A 155 5.27 2.00 -4.81
C PHE A 155 5.13 2.69 -6.17
N ILE A 156 6.20 3.29 -6.71
CA ILE A 156 6.16 3.91 -8.06
C ILE A 156 5.81 2.85 -9.12
N LEU A 157 6.43 1.66 -9.05
CA LEU A 157 6.10 0.56 -9.97
C LEU A 157 4.63 0.12 -9.84
N GLY A 158 4.12 -0.02 -8.60
CA GLY A 158 2.71 -0.35 -8.35
C GLY A 158 1.75 0.74 -8.83
N PHE A 159 2.14 2.00 -8.73
CA PHE A 159 1.37 3.12 -9.29
C PHE A 159 1.35 3.10 -10.82
N ILE A 160 2.50 2.91 -11.47
CA ILE A 160 2.56 2.77 -12.94
C ILE A 160 1.77 1.53 -13.39
N HIS A 161 1.83 0.42 -12.65
CA HIS A 161 0.98 -0.74 -12.90
C HIS A 161 -0.50 -0.35 -12.96
N SER A 162 -1.00 0.43 -12.00
CA SER A 162 -2.40 0.87 -11.99
C SER A 162 -2.80 1.75 -13.19
N LEU A 163 -1.83 2.37 -13.87
CA LEU A 163 -2.07 3.21 -15.06
C LEU A 163 -1.89 2.46 -16.38
N THR A 164 -1.33 1.24 -16.35
CA THR A 164 -0.89 0.49 -17.54
C THR A 164 -1.48 -0.91 -17.61
N ILE A 165 -2.53 -1.14 -16.83
CA ILE A 165 -3.40 -2.30 -16.94
C ILE A 165 -4.73 -1.85 -17.55
N ASP A 166 -5.41 -2.75 -18.24
CA ASP A 166 -6.76 -2.49 -18.71
C ASP A 166 -7.70 -2.39 -17.49
N ALA A 167 -8.27 -1.21 -17.29
CA ALA A 167 -9.27 -0.96 -16.26
C ALA A 167 -10.67 -1.33 -16.80
N LEU A 168 -11.60 -1.61 -15.88
CA LEU A 168 -13.03 -1.69 -16.17
C LEU A 168 -13.64 -0.35 -16.61
#